data_AF-A0A535JEL4-F1
#
_entry.id   AF-A0A535JEL4-F1
#
_cell.length_a   1.000
_cell.length_b   1.000
_cell.length_c   1.000
_cell.angle_alpha   90.00
_cell.angle_beta   90.00
_cell.angle_gamma   90.00
#
_symmetry.space_group_name_H-M   'P 1'
#
loop_
_entity.id
_entity.type
_entity.pdbx_description
1 polymer ?
#
loop_
_entity_poly.entity_id
_entity_poly.type
_entity_poly.pdbx_seq_one_letter_code
_entity_poly.pdbx_strand_id
1 'polypeptide(L)'
;MVPLFRAVVVWTVLLASIILPRLDAPANSSGSVAVTQLSAYDRQSVVRQTRDQRALDEQEAQIAAWAKELQQGMAAYQAELKVMAAAKAEADRYAALSNHAPPPPYIAKIINDAFSPLGPRAVQWAINVAYCESRYHPNSVNTDSGATGLFQFMAGTWSGTPWASKPRTDPVANAQAAAWLYSHYGPGRWTCQG
;
A
#
# COMPACT_ATOMS: atom_id res chain seq x y z
N MET A 1 21.94 83.14 23.34
CA MET A 1 22.46 82.67 22.04
C MET A 1 23.95 82.29 22.17
N VAL A 2 24.26 81.26 22.95
CA VAL A 2 25.63 80.76 23.23
C VAL A 2 25.78 79.22 23.15
N PRO A 3 24.73 78.36 23.05
CA PRO A 3 24.98 76.90 23.10
C PRO A 3 25.33 76.26 21.74
N LEU A 4 25.02 76.86 20.59
CA LEU A 4 25.21 76.20 19.29
C LEU A 4 26.65 76.29 18.74
N PHE A 5 27.42 77.33 19.10
CA PHE A 5 28.83 77.43 18.67
C PHE A 5 29.77 76.49 19.43
N ARG A 6 29.40 76.02 20.63
CA ARG A 6 30.19 75.06 21.41
C ARG A 6 30.09 73.63 20.88
N ALA A 7 28.98 73.27 20.22
CA ALA A 7 28.80 71.93 19.65
C ALA A 7 29.66 71.69 18.40
N VAL A 8 29.87 72.72 17.56
CA VAL A 8 30.65 72.60 16.32
C VAL A 8 32.15 72.51 16.58
N VAL A 9 32.67 73.23 17.59
CA VAL A 9 34.10 73.20 17.95
C VAL A 9 34.50 71.89 18.63
N VAL A 10 33.61 71.29 19.44
CA VAL A 10 33.86 69.98 20.05
C VAL A 10 33.91 68.88 18.99
N TRP A 11 33.08 68.96 17.95
CA TRP A 11 33.07 67.97 16.86
C TRP A 11 34.28 68.07 15.92
N THR A 12 34.82 69.26 15.66
CA THR A 12 36.01 69.41 14.80
C THR A 12 37.30 69.00 15.49
N VAL A 13 37.43 69.22 16.80
CA VAL A 13 38.62 68.81 17.58
C VAL A 13 38.66 67.30 17.82
N LEU A 14 37.50 66.65 17.98
CA LEU A 14 37.40 65.18 18.07
C LEU A 14 37.77 64.48 16.75
N LEU A 15 37.39 65.06 15.60
CA LEU A 15 37.75 64.53 14.28
C LEU A 15 39.25 64.69 13.96
N ALA A 16 39.86 65.84 14.30
CA ALA A 16 41.27 66.08 13.97
C ALA A 16 42.28 65.39 14.92
N SER A 17 41.88 65.12 16.18
CA SER A 17 42.80 64.55 17.19
C SER A 17 42.82 63.02 17.22
N ILE A 18 41.81 62.36 16.62
CA ILE A 18 41.74 60.89 16.54
C ILE A 18 42.32 60.37 15.22
N ILE A 19 42.33 61.17 14.15
CA ILE A 19 42.57 60.66 12.79
C ILE A 19 44.04 60.71 12.32
N LEU A 20 44.96 61.50 12.90
CA LEU A 20 46.17 61.89 12.12
C LEU A 20 47.60 61.62 12.62
N PRO A 21 47.89 61.14 13.83
CA PRO A 21 49.28 60.72 14.08
C PRO A 21 49.35 59.42 14.85
N ARG A 22 49.46 58.28 14.15
CA ARG A 22 50.51 57.23 14.29
C ARG A 22 50.39 56.26 13.12
N LEU A 23 50.76 56.76 11.94
CA LEU A 23 51.35 55.93 10.90
C LEU A 23 52.71 55.47 11.43
N ASP A 24 52.72 54.30 12.06
CA ASP A 24 53.85 53.38 11.94
C ASP A 24 53.31 52.14 11.24
N ALA A 25 53.95 51.75 10.14
CA ALA A 25 53.59 50.56 9.39
C ALA A 25 54.27 49.33 10.00
N PRO A 26 53.53 48.37 10.60
CA PRO A 26 54.01 47.01 10.67
C PRO A 26 53.68 46.31 9.34
N ALA A 27 54.74 46.03 8.60
CA ALA A 27 54.88 45.08 7.49
C ALA A 27 53.66 44.83 6.58
N ASN A 28 53.78 45.32 5.35
CA ASN A 28 53.06 44.81 4.18
C ASN A 28 53.20 43.28 4.09
N SER A 29 52.24 42.54 4.64
CA SER A 29 52.01 41.13 4.30
C SER A 29 50.52 40.75 4.30
N SER A 30 49.63 41.74 4.40
CA SER A 30 48.20 41.51 4.65
C SER A 30 47.33 41.42 3.38
N GLY A 31 47.82 41.90 2.22
CA GLY A 31 47.03 41.92 0.98
C GLY A 31 46.80 40.53 0.39
N SER A 32 47.85 39.69 0.35
CA SER A 32 47.72 38.32 -0.16
C SER A 32 46.90 37.44 0.80
N VAL A 33 47.08 37.60 2.12
CA VAL A 33 46.34 36.81 3.12
C VAL A 33 44.86 37.19 3.13
N ALA A 34 44.49 38.48 3.10
CA ALA A 34 43.09 38.92 3.11
C ALA A 34 42.32 38.48 1.85
N VAL A 35 42.91 38.61 0.66
CA VAL A 35 42.30 38.16 -0.60
C VAL A 35 42.18 36.63 -0.65
N THR A 36 43.16 35.91 -0.09
CA THR A 36 43.09 34.44 0.02
C THR A 36 42.01 33.99 1.01
N GLN A 37 41.79 34.70 2.11
CA GLN A 37 40.74 34.40 3.10
C GLN A 37 39.33 34.66 2.56
N LEU A 38 39.10 35.78 1.86
CA LEU A 38 37.82 36.08 1.20
C LEU A 38 37.49 35.06 0.11
N SER A 39 38.45 34.74 -0.77
CA SER A 39 38.23 33.75 -1.83
C SER A 39 38.05 32.31 -1.31
N ALA A 40 38.64 31.98 -0.16
CA ALA A 40 38.38 30.71 0.53
C ALA A 40 36.97 30.68 1.15
N TYR A 41 36.51 31.78 1.73
CA TYR A 41 35.15 31.90 2.28
C TYR A 41 34.08 31.81 1.19
N ASP A 42 34.25 32.50 0.07
CA ASP A 42 33.31 32.44 -1.07
C ASP A 42 33.25 31.04 -1.70
N ARG A 43 34.38 30.33 -1.80
CA ARG A 43 34.36 28.92 -2.22
C ARG A 43 33.61 28.05 -1.22
N GLN A 44 33.83 28.26 0.08
CA GLN A 44 33.15 27.48 1.12
C GLN A 44 31.64 27.76 1.17
N SER A 45 31.20 29.00 0.92
CA SER A 45 29.77 29.36 0.89
C SER A 45 29.05 28.70 -0.30
N VAL A 46 29.64 28.71 -1.49
CA VAL A 46 29.10 28.03 -2.69
C VAL A 46 29.04 26.52 -2.50
N VAL A 47 30.08 25.90 -1.91
CA VAL A 47 30.09 24.46 -1.63
C VAL A 47 29.01 24.09 -0.62
N ARG A 48 28.80 24.89 0.43
CA ARG A 48 27.73 24.67 1.41
C ARG A 48 26.35 24.78 0.76
N GLN A 49 26.09 25.86 0.02
CA GLN A 49 24.83 26.06 -0.69
C GLN A 49 24.51 24.88 -1.63
N THR A 50 25.51 24.39 -2.38
CA THR A 50 25.32 23.25 -3.29
C THR A 50 25.01 21.96 -2.53
N ARG A 51 25.60 21.75 -1.34
CA ARG A 51 25.31 20.59 -0.49
C ARG A 51 23.90 20.66 0.10
N ASP A 52 23.51 21.83 0.59
CA ASP A 52 22.18 22.04 1.16
C ASP A 52 21.10 21.83 0.09
N GLN A 53 21.34 22.34 -1.13
CA GLN A 53 20.44 22.13 -2.26
C GLN A 53 20.30 20.64 -2.61
N ARG A 54 21.41 19.89 -2.67
CA ARG A 54 21.36 18.43 -2.88
C ARG A 54 20.62 17.71 -1.76
N ALA A 55 20.80 18.13 -0.50
CA ALA A 55 20.08 17.53 0.62
C ALA A 55 18.57 17.78 0.54
N LEU A 56 18.15 18.95 0.01
CA LEU A 56 16.74 19.23 -0.28
C LEU A 56 16.22 18.37 -1.44
N ASP A 57 16.97 18.29 -2.54
CA ASP A 57 16.61 17.45 -3.69
C ASP A 57 16.49 15.96 -3.29
N GLU A 58 17.40 15.49 -2.42
CA GLU A 58 17.36 14.13 -1.85
C GLU A 58 16.13 13.91 -0.96
N GLN A 59 15.75 14.89 -0.13
CA GLN A 59 14.54 14.83 0.68
C GLN A 59 13.28 14.83 -0.19
N GLU A 60 13.21 15.68 -1.21
CA GLU A 60 12.09 15.71 -2.16
C GLU A 60 11.98 14.38 -2.92
N ALA A 61 13.10 13.80 -3.33
CA ALA A 61 13.12 12.48 -3.97
C ALA A 61 12.61 11.38 -3.03
N GLN A 62 12.98 11.41 -1.75
CA GLN A 62 12.47 10.47 -0.75
C GLN A 62 10.95 10.62 -0.54
N ILE A 63 10.46 11.85 -0.42
CA ILE A 63 9.02 12.13 -0.30
C ILE A 63 8.26 11.64 -1.53
N ALA A 64 8.78 11.90 -2.73
CA ALA A 64 8.20 11.43 -3.98
C ALA A 64 8.17 9.90 -4.09
N ALA A 65 9.23 9.21 -3.64
CA ALA A 65 9.29 7.76 -3.60
C ALA A 65 8.21 7.17 -2.68
N TRP A 66 8.10 7.70 -1.45
CA TRP A 66 7.08 7.26 -0.49
C TRP A 66 5.65 7.55 -0.99
N ALA A 67 5.41 8.73 -1.58
CA ALA A 67 4.12 9.07 -2.18
C ALA A 67 3.74 8.09 -3.30
N LYS A 68 4.70 7.69 -4.13
CA LYS A 68 4.51 6.70 -5.18
C LYS A 68 4.16 5.32 -4.61
N GLU A 69 4.85 4.87 -3.58
CA GLU A 69 4.54 3.60 -2.89
C GLU A 69 3.12 3.61 -2.31
N LEU A 70 2.73 4.70 -1.64
CA LEU A 70 1.38 4.87 -1.11
C LEU A 70 0.33 4.83 -2.23
N GLN A 71 0.57 5.53 -3.33
CA GLN A 71 -0.33 5.54 -4.49
C GLN A 71 -0.46 4.14 -5.11
N GLN A 72 0.64 3.39 -5.22
CA GLN A 72 0.63 2.02 -5.69
C GLN A 72 -0.15 1.10 -4.76
N GLY A 73 0.03 1.22 -3.44
CA GLY A 73 -0.73 0.47 -2.45
C GLY A 73 -2.23 0.75 -2.51
N MET A 74 -2.61 2.02 -2.65
CA MET A 74 -4.01 2.42 -2.82
C MET A 74 -4.61 1.87 -4.13
N ALA A 75 -3.86 1.90 -5.23
CA ALA A 75 -4.30 1.34 -6.50
C ALA A 75 -4.50 -0.18 -6.42
N ALA A 76 -3.60 -0.90 -5.74
CA ALA A 76 -3.73 -2.33 -5.51
C ALA A 76 -4.99 -2.65 -4.68
N TYR A 77 -5.21 -1.94 -3.57
CA TYR A 77 -6.40 -2.09 -2.74
C TYR A 77 -7.70 -1.82 -3.53
N GLN A 78 -7.73 -0.75 -4.34
CA GLN A 78 -8.87 -0.46 -5.20
C GLN A 78 -9.10 -1.56 -6.25
N ALA A 79 -8.04 -2.15 -6.79
CA ALA A 79 -8.16 -3.27 -7.72
C ALA A 79 -8.76 -4.51 -7.05
N GLU A 80 -8.33 -4.83 -5.82
CA GLU A 80 -8.92 -5.92 -5.03
C GLU A 80 -10.42 -5.69 -4.77
N LEU A 81 -10.81 -4.47 -4.40
CA LEU A 81 -12.22 -4.11 -4.22
C LEU A 81 -13.02 -4.29 -5.50
N LYS A 82 -12.47 -3.89 -6.67
CA LYS A 82 -13.13 -4.09 -7.97
C LYS A 82 -13.30 -5.57 -8.31
N VAL A 83 -12.31 -6.41 -8.00
CA VAL A 83 -12.39 -7.86 -8.19
C VAL A 83 -13.49 -8.46 -7.31
N MET A 84 -13.55 -8.09 -6.03
CA MET A 84 -14.60 -8.57 -5.12
C MET A 84 -15.99 -8.06 -5.55
N ALA A 85 -16.09 -6.81 -6.01
CA ALA A 85 -17.34 -6.26 -6.53
C ALA A 85 -17.80 -6.99 -7.80
N ALA A 86 -16.88 -7.31 -8.72
CA ALA A 86 -17.18 -8.10 -9.91
C ALA A 86 -17.64 -9.53 -9.53
N ALA A 87 -16.96 -10.17 -8.57
CA ALA A 87 -17.37 -11.49 -8.05
C ALA A 87 -18.76 -11.43 -7.41
N LYS A 88 -19.08 -10.36 -6.68
CA LYS A 88 -20.44 -10.12 -6.16
C LYS A 88 -21.44 -9.97 -7.29
N ALA A 89 -21.18 -9.15 -8.30
CA ALA A 89 -22.10 -8.93 -9.42
C ALA A 89 -22.36 -10.22 -10.21
N GLU A 90 -21.32 -11.03 -10.41
CA GLU A 90 -21.41 -12.34 -11.05
C GLU A 90 -22.27 -13.30 -10.22
N ALA A 91 -22.05 -13.35 -8.90
CA ALA A 91 -22.86 -14.14 -7.99
C ALA A 91 -24.31 -13.65 -7.91
N ASP A 92 -24.57 -12.34 -7.94
CA ASP A 92 -25.91 -11.78 -8.00
C ASP A 92 -26.61 -12.16 -9.32
N ARG A 93 -25.88 -12.19 -10.45
CA ARG A 93 -26.40 -12.66 -11.74
C ARG A 93 -26.82 -14.13 -11.68
N TYR A 94 -25.99 -14.98 -11.10
CA TYR A 94 -26.31 -16.39 -10.93
C TYR A 94 -27.43 -16.60 -9.90
N ALA A 95 -27.44 -15.84 -8.80
CA ALA A 95 -28.50 -15.88 -7.80
C ALA A 95 -29.84 -15.40 -8.37
N ALA A 96 -29.87 -14.47 -9.33
CA ALA A 96 -31.10 -14.10 -10.03
C ALA A 96 -31.70 -15.25 -10.86
N LEU A 97 -30.90 -16.27 -11.20
CA LEU A 97 -31.36 -17.51 -11.80
C LEU A 97 -31.80 -18.56 -10.75
N SER A 98 -31.49 -18.31 -9.47
CA SER A 98 -31.71 -19.22 -8.34
C SER A 98 -32.79 -18.70 -7.39
N ASN A 99 -33.39 -19.60 -6.60
CA ASN A 99 -34.42 -19.23 -5.62
C ASN A 99 -33.85 -18.88 -4.22
N HIS A 100 -32.57 -18.50 -4.12
CA HIS A 100 -31.91 -18.24 -2.84
C HIS A 100 -31.01 -17.00 -2.87
N ALA A 101 -30.60 -16.54 -1.68
CA ALA A 101 -29.71 -15.39 -1.54
C ALA A 101 -28.34 -15.62 -2.24
N PRO A 102 -27.69 -14.55 -2.73
CA PRO A 102 -26.35 -14.63 -3.29
C PRO A 102 -25.30 -14.91 -2.20
N PRO A 103 -24.18 -15.58 -2.54
CA PRO A 103 -23.07 -15.77 -1.62
C PRO A 103 -22.41 -14.43 -1.22
N PRO A 104 -21.79 -14.37 -0.02
CA PRO A 104 -20.89 -13.27 0.32
C PRO A 104 -19.78 -13.11 -0.73
N PRO A 105 -19.28 -11.87 -1.00
CA PRO A 105 -18.35 -11.61 -2.12
C PRO A 105 -17.09 -12.46 -2.12
N TYR A 106 -16.52 -12.73 -0.93
CA TYR A 106 -15.32 -13.56 -0.83
C TYR A 106 -15.61 -15.04 -1.13
N ILE A 107 -16.78 -15.57 -0.73
CA ILE A 107 -17.21 -16.93 -1.09
C ILE A 107 -17.53 -17.01 -2.58
N ALA A 108 -18.21 -16.00 -3.12
CA ALA A 108 -18.47 -15.88 -4.55
C ALA A 108 -17.17 -15.99 -5.37
N LYS A 109 -16.14 -15.24 -4.96
CA LYS A 109 -14.82 -15.30 -5.59
C LYS A 109 -14.22 -16.70 -5.51
N ILE A 110 -14.24 -17.34 -4.35
CA ILE A 110 -13.68 -18.69 -4.15
C ILE A 110 -14.38 -19.72 -5.04
N ILE A 111 -15.71 -19.69 -5.12
CA ILE A 111 -16.47 -20.59 -5.99
C ILE A 111 -16.16 -20.31 -7.46
N ASN A 112 -16.13 -19.05 -7.89
CA ASN A 112 -15.79 -18.68 -9.26
C ASN A 112 -14.37 -19.12 -9.64
N ASP A 113 -13.39 -18.88 -8.78
CA ASP A 113 -11.99 -19.26 -9.04
C ASP A 113 -11.85 -20.78 -9.19
N ALA A 114 -12.58 -21.57 -8.39
CA ALA A 114 -12.53 -23.03 -8.46
C ALA A 114 -13.28 -23.62 -9.67
N PHE A 115 -14.46 -23.08 -10.01
CA PHE A 115 -15.36 -23.69 -11.00
C PHE A 115 -15.33 -23.02 -12.38
N SER A 116 -14.79 -21.80 -12.52
CA SER A 116 -14.73 -21.11 -13.82
C SER A 116 -14.01 -21.90 -14.94
N PRO A 117 -12.95 -22.71 -14.69
CA PRO A 117 -12.35 -23.55 -15.73
C PRO A 117 -13.30 -24.61 -16.29
N LEU A 118 -14.34 -24.97 -15.53
CA LEU A 118 -15.38 -25.94 -15.91
C LEU A 118 -16.57 -25.28 -16.61
N GLY A 119 -16.55 -23.95 -16.73
CA GLY A 119 -17.55 -23.16 -17.43
C GLY A 119 -18.69 -22.60 -16.55
N PRO A 120 -19.51 -21.69 -17.10
CA PRO A 120 -20.49 -20.92 -16.34
C PRO A 120 -21.60 -21.78 -15.72
N ARG A 121 -21.96 -22.91 -16.35
CA ARG A 121 -22.94 -23.85 -15.79
C ARG A 121 -22.45 -24.53 -14.52
N ALA A 122 -21.17 -24.88 -14.47
CA ALA A 122 -20.55 -25.48 -13.30
C ALA A 122 -20.46 -24.46 -12.15
N VAL A 123 -20.18 -23.18 -12.45
CA VAL A 123 -20.23 -22.10 -11.46
C VAL A 123 -21.64 -21.93 -10.88
N GLN A 124 -22.67 -21.85 -11.74
CA GLN A 124 -24.07 -21.74 -11.29
C GLN A 124 -24.46 -22.93 -10.40
N TRP A 125 -24.12 -24.15 -10.82
CA TRP A 125 -24.36 -25.36 -10.03
C TRP A 125 -23.70 -25.26 -8.65
N ALA A 126 -22.42 -24.85 -8.62
CA ALA A 126 -21.65 -24.77 -7.38
C ALA A 126 -22.21 -23.72 -6.41
N ILE A 127 -22.68 -22.58 -6.91
CA ILE A 127 -23.37 -21.56 -6.11
C ILE A 127 -24.62 -22.17 -5.45
N ASN A 128 -25.44 -22.89 -6.21
CA ASN A 128 -26.68 -23.45 -5.69
C ASN A 128 -26.43 -24.57 -4.67
N VAL A 129 -25.46 -25.44 -4.94
CA VAL A 129 -25.08 -26.51 -4.01
C VAL A 129 -24.49 -25.94 -2.73
N ALA A 130 -23.56 -24.97 -2.81
CA ALA A 130 -22.98 -24.36 -1.61
C ALA A 130 -24.04 -23.68 -0.71
N TYR A 131 -25.10 -23.11 -1.29
CA TYR A 131 -26.24 -22.61 -0.51
C TYR A 131 -26.99 -23.74 0.19
N CYS A 132 -27.33 -24.79 -0.55
CA CYS A 132 -28.09 -25.92 -0.02
C CYS A 132 -27.34 -26.64 1.11
N GLU A 133 -26.04 -26.84 0.91
CA GLU A 133 -25.18 -27.61 1.80
C GLU A 133 -24.83 -26.83 3.09
N SER A 134 -24.44 -25.56 2.96
CA SER A 134 -23.92 -24.79 4.11
C SER A 134 -24.48 -23.40 4.26
N ARG A 135 -25.38 -22.96 3.37
CA ARG A 135 -25.79 -21.55 3.25
C ARG A 135 -24.58 -20.63 3.11
N TYR A 136 -23.57 -21.11 2.38
CA TYR A 136 -22.27 -20.45 2.16
C TYR A 136 -21.37 -20.31 3.40
N HIS A 137 -21.63 -21.04 4.48
CA HIS A 137 -20.80 -20.99 5.68
C HIS A 137 -19.66 -22.02 5.63
N PRO A 138 -18.40 -21.60 5.50
CA PRO A 138 -17.28 -22.53 5.34
C PRO A 138 -16.92 -23.30 6.61
N ASN A 139 -17.44 -22.88 7.76
CA ASN A 139 -17.28 -23.55 9.05
C ASN A 139 -18.48 -24.43 9.44
N SER A 140 -19.46 -24.63 8.55
CA SER A 140 -20.60 -25.51 8.83
C SER A 140 -20.15 -26.95 9.05
N VAL A 141 -20.63 -27.55 10.14
CA VAL A 141 -20.45 -28.96 10.46
C VAL A 141 -21.82 -29.55 10.76
N ASN A 142 -22.20 -30.60 10.04
CA ASN A 142 -23.38 -31.38 10.37
C ASN A 142 -23.04 -32.35 11.51
N THR A 143 -23.76 -32.27 12.63
CA THR A 143 -23.49 -33.08 13.82
C THR A 143 -23.84 -34.56 13.64
N ASP A 144 -24.79 -34.87 12.77
CA ASP A 144 -25.31 -36.22 12.59
C ASP A 144 -24.47 -37.01 11.58
N SER A 145 -24.14 -36.37 10.44
CA SER A 145 -23.36 -37.01 9.37
C SER A 145 -21.85 -36.74 9.45
N GLY A 146 -21.42 -35.71 10.17
CA GLY A 146 -20.03 -35.26 10.18
C GLY A 146 -19.59 -34.59 8.87
N ALA A 147 -20.52 -34.25 7.98
CA ALA A 147 -20.27 -33.45 6.79
C ALA A 147 -19.74 -32.06 7.18
N THR A 148 -18.74 -31.54 6.45
CA THR A 148 -18.02 -30.33 6.87
C THR A 148 -17.69 -29.41 5.71
N GLY A 149 -17.81 -28.12 5.98
CA GLY A 149 -17.36 -27.04 5.11
C GLY A 149 -18.39 -26.60 4.08
N LEU A 150 -17.92 -25.78 3.14
CA LEU A 150 -18.75 -25.08 2.17
C LEU A 150 -19.63 -26.02 1.33
N PHE A 151 -19.06 -27.15 0.88
CA PHE A 151 -19.72 -28.19 0.10
C PHE A 151 -20.01 -29.47 0.91
N GLN A 152 -20.02 -29.37 2.25
CA GLN A 152 -20.40 -30.45 3.17
C GLN A 152 -19.73 -31.81 2.86
N PHE A 153 -18.40 -31.82 2.79
CA PHE A 153 -17.64 -33.04 2.54
C PHE A 153 -17.68 -34.00 3.74
N MET A 154 -18.03 -35.25 3.47
CA MET A 154 -17.81 -36.37 4.40
C MET A 154 -16.32 -36.66 4.56
N ALA A 155 -15.90 -37.13 5.74
CA ALA A 155 -14.48 -37.36 6.05
C ALA A 155 -13.80 -38.36 5.08
N GLY A 156 -14.49 -39.46 4.75
CA GLY A 156 -13.97 -40.46 3.80
C GLY A 156 -13.89 -39.97 2.36
N THR A 157 -14.82 -39.11 1.93
CA THR A 157 -14.74 -38.49 0.59
C THR A 157 -13.58 -37.49 0.55
N TRP A 158 -13.41 -36.69 1.61
CA TRP A 158 -12.36 -35.68 1.70
C TRP A 158 -10.96 -36.27 1.63
N SER A 159 -10.72 -37.39 2.32
CA SER A 159 -9.41 -38.05 2.34
C SER A 159 -8.96 -38.54 0.96
N GLY A 160 -9.91 -38.79 0.05
CA GLY A 160 -9.63 -39.14 -1.35
C GLY A 160 -9.36 -37.95 -2.27
N THR A 161 -9.46 -36.72 -1.78
CA THR A 161 -9.22 -35.52 -2.58
C THR A 161 -7.75 -35.09 -2.52
N PRO A 162 -7.23 -34.40 -3.56
CA PRO A 162 -5.91 -33.79 -3.52
C PRO A 162 -5.68 -32.78 -2.37
N TRP A 163 -6.75 -32.31 -1.72
CA TRP A 163 -6.71 -31.32 -0.64
C TRP A 163 -6.85 -31.93 0.76
N ALA A 164 -6.76 -33.25 0.88
CA ALA A 164 -6.93 -33.96 2.16
C ALA A 164 -6.03 -33.45 3.30
N SER A 165 -4.87 -32.85 2.98
CA SER A 165 -3.94 -32.25 3.95
C SER A 165 -4.40 -30.90 4.53
N LYS A 166 -5.42 -30.27 3.93
CA LYS A 166 -6.03 -29.03 4.40
C LYS A 166 -7.26 -29.33 5.26
N PRO A 167 -7.62 -28.43 6.20
CA PRO A 167 -8.86 -28.60 6.94
C PRO A 167 -10.07 -28.47 6.01
N ARG A 168 -11.09 -29.32 6.22
CA ARG A 168 -12.36 -29.26 5.45
C ARG A 168 -13.06 -27.91 5.55
N THR A 169 -12.76 -27.12 6.58
CA THR A 169 -13.32 -25.78 6.81
C THR A 169 -12.57 -24.67 6.07
N ASP A 170 -11.42 -24.96 5.42
CA ASP A 170 -10.77 -24.02 4.52
C ASP A 170 -11.66 -23.86 3.26
N PRO A 171 -12.27 -22.69 3.04
CA PRO A 171 -13.21 -22.50 1.93
C PRO A 171 -12.55 -22.71 0.56
N VAL A 172 -11.27 -22.35 0.42
CA VAL A 172 -10.55 -22.46 -0.85
C VAL A 172 -10.30 -23.92 -1.18
N ALA A 173 -9.72 -24.65 -0.22
CA ALA A 173 -9.47 -26.08 -0.39
C ALA A 173 -10.79 -26.86 -0.60
N ASN A 174 -11.84 -26.50 0.14
CA ASN A 174 -13.15 -27.15 0.05
C ASN A 174 -13.79 -26.94 -1.34
N ALA A 175 -13.76 -25.71 -1.86
CA ALA A 175 -14.28 -25.40 -3.19
C ALA A 175 -13.46 -26.06 -4.31
N GLN A 176 -12.13 -26.07 -4.19
CA GLN A 176 -11.26 -26.73 -5.17
C GLN A 176 -11.47 -28.25 -5.19
N ALA A 177 -11.63 -28.87 -4.02
CA ALA A 177 -11.99 -30.28 -3.90
C ALA A 177 -13.36 -30.59 -4.53
N ALA A 178 -14.35 -29.71 -4.36
CA ALA A 178 -15.65 -29.85 -4.99
C ALA A 178 -15.56 -29.74 -6.52
N ALA A 179 -14.81 -28.77 -7.05
CA ALA A 179 -14.61 -28.61 -8.49
C ALA A 179 -13.89 -29.82 -9.11
N TRP A 180 -12.86 -30.33 -8.42
CA TRP A 180 -12.19 -31.56 -8.83
C TRP A 180 -13.15 -32.75 -8.85
N LEU A 181 -13.88 -32.97 -7.76
CA LEU A 181 -14.80 -34.11 -7.66
C LEU A 181 -15.93 -34.02 -8.70
N TYR A 182 -16.45 -32.81 -8.95
CA TYR A 182 -17.41 -32.54 -10.03
C TYR A 182 -16.83 -32.87 -11.40
N SER A 183 -15.59 -32.47 -11.70
CA SER A 183 -14.96 -32.76 -12.99
C SER A 183 -14.72 -34.25 -13.25
N HIS A 184 -14.48 -35.03 -12.19
CA HIS A 184 -14.20 -36.46 -12.28
C HIS A 184 -15.46 -37.34 -12.32
N TYR A 185 -16.54 -36.93 -11.64
CA TYR A 185 -17.70 -37.79 -11.40
C TYR A 185 -19.05 -37.11 -11.66
N GLY A 186 -19.05 -35.84 -12.03
CA GLY A 186 -20.25 -35.04 -12.24
C GLY A 186 -20.96 -34.61 -10.95
N PRO A 187 -22.17 -34.02 -11.08
CA PRO A 187 -22.92 -33.43 -9.97
C PRO A 187 -23.57 -34.44 -9.02
N GLY A 188 -23.75 -35.71 -9.44
CA GLY A 188 -24.58 -36.69 -8.73
C GLY A 188 -24.06 -37.16 -7.37
N ARG A 189 -22.91 -36.65 -6.91
CA ARG A 189 -22.36 -36.95 -5.59
C ARG A 189 -22.94 -36.09 -4.47
N TRP A 190 -23.60 -34.98 -4.81
CA TRP A 190 -24.30 -34.14 -3.87
C TRP A 190 -25.79 -34.46 -3.89
N THR A 191 -26.39 -34.51 -2.71
CA THR A 191 -27.85 -34.69 -2.56
C THR A 191 -28.58 -33.49 -3.15
N CYS A 192 -28.02 -32.29 -2.97
CA CYS A 192 -28.48 -31.08 -3.62
C CYS A 192 -27.97 -31.04 -5.07
N GLN A 193 -28.87 -30.95 -6.04
CA GLN A 193 -28.49 -30.98 -7.47
C GLN A 193 -28.19 -29.61 -8.08
N GLY A 194 -28.35 -28.53 -7.31
CA GLY A 194 -28.17 -27.16 -7.76
C GLY A 194 -29.32 -26.64 -8.61
#